data_AF-A0A9X7BSZ1-F1
#
_entry.id   AF-A0A9X7BSZ1-F1
#
_cell.length_a   1.000
_cell.length_b   1.000
_cell.length_c   1.000
_cell.angle_alpha   90.00
_cell.angle_beta   90.00
_cell.angle_gamma   90.00
#
_symmetry.space_group_name_H-M   'P 1'
#
loop_
_entity.id
_entity.type
_entity.pdbx_description
1 polymer ?
#
loop_
_entity_poly.entity_id
_entity_poly.type
_entity_poly.pdbx_seq_one_letter_code
_entity_poly.pdbx_strand_id
1 'polypeptide(L)'
;MTQDKAILKAKGHVKLELYNDKGVFYKKEKKNLVVQSANEVVANMMADPAKQLRVKQSDKGASAVSANSRALYPFALSVQHEEIVQVDMDWGSTNAQTEFQLDSLKDLVSLSSVKVGETELVIDEHVFVTDEVLGKVKFATAPTEKVVFKFRKIKNPYMKVISGTEKVTVAGVEWQRASVANHEARKYQVDYLTGEILFQTPVTNVKVDYDYNMRYCLGFMALGGKPTANHPNYQPVEYGNSNRLDTFMRNELSGSRMPVYYPATISNGATEIEPAIPTQPIANVSKTNTIAITDNGDGSTKKLVYNLQNLHDSGSGLTGRTLLEIISVRNVTANTDIKANVSVVTNETSGVSIRFADSDITIGHTVQIEYRLKLDNRHLIYQLGQAPVVKLVAVRHIDAIDNTNVREYNIVQDGLRPSQGDVWVSNPNTGHITFSSEPTGGPKVHTPGQIQVEYMVNSGTTVKFIADFPKGTPAPSIEKTKKVVTVGAGQTSIILDAAIAKEENGAFVAPEVIVNHSGTTKTLESNEYTISLDGKTITPNSISTGDIVTINHSYEKTTHDVYQVAMFDEKVDGKMFNISGIGPVTKDKNTGMRITWSVTF
;
A
#
# COMPACT_ATOMS: atom_id res chain seq x y z
N MET A 1 36.36 12.44 23.61
CA MET A 1 35.87 11.79 22.37
C MET A 1 34.40 11.45 22.56
N THR A 2 33.52 12.39 22.26
CA THR A 2 32.08 12.16 22.16
C THR A 2 31.83 11.40 20.85
N GLN A 3 31.42 10.15 20.93
CA GLN A 3 30.82 9.47 19.78
C GLN A 3 29.54 10.24 19.43
N ASP A 4 29.54 10.91 18.28
CA ASP A 4 28.31 11.34 17.63
C ASP A 4 27.47 10.09 17.33
N LYS A 5 26.64 9.69 18.30
CA LYS A 5 25.45 8.90 17.98
C LYS A 5 24.58 9.83 17.15
N ALA A 6 24.70 9.75 15.84
CA ALA A 6 23.70 10.29 14.93
C ALA A 6 22.36 9.66 15.33
N ILE A 7 21.56 10.40 16.11
CA ILE A 7 20.18 10.04 16.38
C ILE A 7 19.45 10.31 15.06
N LEU A 8 19.52 9.33 14.15
CA LEU A 8 18.70 9.28 12.95
C LEU A 8 17.25 9.34 13.40
N LYS A 9 16.60 10.50 13.25
CA LYS A 9 15.16 10.67 13.46
C LYS A 9 14.41 10.06 12.27
N ALA A 10 14.64 8.78 12.04
CA ALA A 10 14.06 8.05 10.94
C ALA A 10 12.54 8.02 11.09
N LYS A 11 11.82 8.33 10.02
CA LYS A 11 10.35 8.23 9.95
C LYS A 11 9.98 6.98 9.18
N GLY A 12 9.23 6.08 9.81
CA GLY A 12 8.67 4.89 9.17
C GLY A 12 7.29 5.16 8.56
N HIS A 13 7.01 4.52 7.43
CA HIS A 13 5.71 4.50 6.76
C HIS A 13 5.37 3.07 6.37
N VAL A 14 4.11 2.68 6.55
CA VAL A 14 3.59 1.36 6.16
C VAL A 14 2.42 1.55 5.24
N LYS A 15 2.43 0.82 4.13
CA LYS A 15 1.35 0.74 3.15
C LYS A 15 0.95 -0.72 2.99
N LEU A 16 -0.35 -0.99 3.00
CA LEU A 16 -0.97 -2.27 2.67
C LEU A 16 -1.83 -2.08 1.41
N GLU A 17 -1.68 -2.97 0.44
CA GLU A 17 -2.43 -2.99 -0.81
C GLU A 17 -3.06 -4.37 -0.99
N LEU A 18 -4.36 -4.46 -1.28
CA LEU A 18 -4.96 -5.69 -1.80
C LEU A 18 -5.12 -5.58 -3.32
N TYR A 19 -4.82 -6.67 -4.01
CA TYR A 19 -4.89 -6.73 -5.46
C TYR A 19 -5.51 -8.04 -5.95
N ASN A 20 -6.04 -8.00 -7.16
CA ASN A 20 -6.52 -9.16 -7.91
C ASN A 20 -6.04 -9.05 -9.37
N ASP A 21 -6.60 -9.85 -10.29
CA ASP A 21 -6.17 -9.83 -11.71
C ASP A 21 -6.40 -8.49 -12.41
N LYS A 22 -7.25 -7.63 -11.85
CA LYS A 22 -7.55 -6.28 -12.37
C LYS A 22 -6.66 -5.20 -11.75
N GLY A 23 -5.73 -5.56 -10.85
CA GLY A 23 -4.83 -4.63 -10.16
C GLY A 23 -5.21 -4.38 -8.70
N VAL A 24 -4.67 -3.31 -8.12
CA VAL A 24 -4.90 -2.91 -6.73
C VAL A 24 -6.29 -2.29 -6.59
N PHE A 25 -7.12 -2.86 -5.72
CA PHE A 25 -8.50 -2.37 -5.48
C PHE A 25 -8.69 -1.83 -4.06
N TYR A 26 -7.76 -2.10 -3.14
CA TYR A 26 -7.79 -1.58 -1.78
C TYR A 26 -6.39 -1.14 -1.35
N LYS A 27 -6.32 -0.02 -0.65
CA LYS A 27 -5.08 0.54 -0.15
C LYS A 27 -5.31 1.19 1.22
N LYS A 28 -4.40 0.94 2.17
CA LYS A 28 -4.37 1.56 3.49
C LYS A 28 -2.94 1.94 3.88
N GLU A 29 -2.76 3.13 4.43
CA GLU A 29 -1.44 3.65 4.80
C GLU A 29 -1.41 4.18 6.23
N LYS A 30 -0.27 4.02 6.90
CA LYS A 30 0.05 4.60 8.21
C LYS A 30 1.43 5.25 8.19
N LYS A 31 1.50 6.54 8.51
CA LYS A 31 2.72 7.37 8.49
C LYS A 31 3.26 7.61 9.90
N ASN A 32 4.50 8.10 9.99
CA ASN A 32 5.19 8.49 11.24
C ASN A 32 5.34 7.37 12.28
N LEU A 33 5.52 6.13 11.84
CA LEU A 33 5.85 5.02 12.73
C LEU A 33 7.31 5.16 13.17
N VAL A 34 7.54 5.69 14.37
CA VAL A 34 8.87 5.71 15.00
C VAL A 34 9.09 4.36 15.67
N VAL A 35 9.98 3.54 15.12
CA VAL A 35 10.37 2.27 15.74
C VAL A 35 11.89 2.26 15.91
N GLN A 36 12.38 2.75 17.05
CA GLN A 36 13.81 2.73 17.39
C GLN A 36 14.40 1.31 17.27
N SER A 37 13.62 0.26 17.56
CA SER A 37 14.04 -1.14 17.41
C SER A 37 14.14 -1.60 15.95
N ALA A 38 13.41 -0.99 15.02
CA ALA A 38 13.50 -1.34 13.61
C ALA A 38 14.84 -0.88 13.00
N ASN A 39 15.37 0.27 13.44
CA ASN A 39 16.71 0.71 13.05
C ASN A 39 17.79 -0.29 13.52
N GLU A 40 17.66 -0.85 14.72
CA GLU A 40 18.62 -1.84 15.23
C GLU A 40 18.53 -3.17 14.45
N VAL A 41 17.32 -3.64 14.14
CA VAL A 41 17.11 -4.87 13.34
C VAL A 41 17.62 -4.69 11.91
N VAL A 42 17.27 -3.58 11.26
CA VAL A 42 17.75 -3.25 9.91
C VAL A 42 19.27 -3.05 9.92
N ALA A 43 19.83 -2.34 10.89
CA ALA A 43 21.28 -2.16 11.00
C ALA A 43 22.03 -3.47 11.23
N ASN A 44 21.52 -4.35 12.11
CA ASN A 44 22.10 -5.67 12.35
C ASN A 44 22.05 -6.56 11.11
N MET A 45 21.01 -6.43 10.27
CA MET A 45 20.92 -7.14 9.00
C MET A 45 21.89 -6.57 7.96
N MET A 46 21.97 -5.24 7.85
CA MET A 46 22.90 -4.56 6.93
C MET A 46 24.37 -4.71 7.36
N ALA A 47 24.64 -5.07 8.61
CA ALA A 47 25.98 -5.35 9.11
C ALA A 47 26.56 -6.66 8.55
N ASP A 48 25.72 -7.62 8.15
CA ASP A 48 26.16 -8.88 7.53
C ASP A 48 25.13 -9.40 6.51
N PRO A 49 25.02 -8.76 5.33
CA PRO A 49 24.06 -9.13 4.29
C PRO A 49 24.38 -10.48 3.61
N ALA A 50 25.56 -11.04 3.85
CA ALA A 50 25.98 -12.35 3.31
C ALA A 50 25.65 -13.52 4.25
N LYS A 51 25.20 -13.23 5.48
CA LYS A 51 24.86 -14.24 6.49
C LYS A 51 23.82 -15.23 5.95
N GLN A 52 24.02 -16.51 6.27
CA GLN A 52 23.06 -17.58 5.94
C GLN A 52 22.56 -18.24 7.23
N LEU A 53 21.27 -18.59 7.24
CA LEU A 53 20.61 -19.37 8.27
C LEU A 53 20.33 -20.77 7.73
N ARG A 54 20.52 -21.78 8.58
CA ARG A 54 20.12 -23.16 8.29
C ARG A 54 18.70 -23.40 8.82
N VAL A 55 17.76 -23.69 7.94
CA VAL A 55 16.35 -23.92 8.26
C VAL A 55 15.97 -25.36 7.93
N LYS A 56 15.07 -25.94 8.72
CA LYS A 56 14.52 -27.29 8.50
C LYS A 56 13.15 -27.20 7.84
N GLN A 57 12.88 -28.06 6.86
CA GLN A 57 11.63 -28.11 6.11
C GLN A 57 11.14 -29.56 5.96
N SER A 58 9.83 -29.74 5.82
CA SER A 58 9.20 -31.03 5.54
C SER A 58 8.15 -30.88 4.46
N ASP A 59 8.36 -31.51 3.31
CA ASP A 59 7.42 -31.50 2.19
C ASP A 59 6.75 -32.87 2.04
N LYS A 60 5.47 -32.88 1.63
CA LYS A 60 4.69 -34.11 1.44
C LYS A 60 3.86 -34.05 0.16
N GLY A 61 3.65 -35.19 -0.48
CA GLY A 61 2.76 -35.27 -1.65
C GLY A 61 3.05 -36.47 -2.55
N ALA A 62 2.77 -36.33 -3.84
CA ALA A 62 3.10 -37.31 -4.87
C ALA A 62 4.14 -36.75 -5.84
N SER A 63 4.98 -37.62 -6.41
CA SER A 63 5.82 -37.21 -7.54
C SER A 63 4.96 -36.89 -8.76
N ALA A 64 5.53 -36.18 -9.73
CA ALA A 64 4.89 -35.96 -11.02
C ALA A 64 4.48 -37.28 -11.68
N VAL A 65 3.39 -37.22 -12.45
CA VAL A 65 2.87 -38.35 -13.24
C VAL A 65 3.59 -38.50 -14.58
N SER A 66 4.30 -37.47 -15.02
CA SER A 66 5.10 -37.44 -16.25
C SER A 66 6.58 -37.36 -15.93
N ALA A 67 7.39 -38.10 -16.68
CA ALA A 67 8.83 -38.04 -16.54
C ALA A 67 9.40 -36.70 -17.05
N ASN A 68 10.46 -36.23 -16.41
CA ASN A 68 11.25 -35.10 -16.87
C ASN A 68 12.18 -35.50 -18.02
N SER A 69 13.03 -34.58 -18.48
CA SER A 69 13.95 -34.86 -19.58
C SER A 69 15.06 -35.87 -19.30
N ARG A 70 15.20 -36.35 -18.06
CA ARG A 70 16.08 -37.47 -17.70
C ARG A 70 15.32 -38.81 -17.63
N ALA A 71 14.07 -38.85 -18.09
CA ALA A 71 13.17 -39.99 -17.96
C ALA A 71 12.90 -40.40 -16.49
N LEU A 72 12.93 -39.44 -15.56
CA LEU A 72 12.64 -39.64 -14.13
C LEU A 72 11.44 -38.81 -13.69
N TYR A 73 10.74 -39.24 -12.65
CA TYR A 73 9.51 -38.62 -12.14
C TYR A 73 9.86 -37.71 -10.96
N PRO A 74 9.88 -36.37 -11.14
CA PRO A 74 10.30 -35.45 -10.08
C PRO A 74 9.22 -35.24 -9.02
N PHE A 75 9.63 -35.17 -7.76
CA PHE A 75 8.91 -34.53 -6.67
C PHE A 75 9.61 -33.20 -6.38
N ALA A 76 8.96 -32.09 -6.69
CA ALA A 76 9.50 -30.76 -6.47
C ALA A 76 9.39 -30.38 -4.99
N LEU A 77 10.53 -30.08 -4.38
CA LEU A 77 10.56 -29.46 -3.05
C LEU A 77 9.98 -28.05 -3.13
N SER A 78 9.41 -27.58 -2.03
CA SER A 78 8.93 -26.20 -1.90
C SER A 78 10.04 -25.17 -2.01
N VAL A 79 11.28 -25.55 -1.66
CA VAL A 79 12.48 -24.73 -1.78
C VAL A 79 13.26 -25.08 -3.05
N GLN A 80 13.19 -24.19 -4.05
CA GLN A 80 13.90 -24.32 -5.32
C GLN A 80 14.73 -23.06 -5.61
N HIS A 81 16.05 -23.21 -5.74
CA HIS A 81 16.94 -22.10 -6.06
C HIS A 81 16.83 -21.73 -7.54
N GLU A 82 16.83 -22.75 -8.39
CA GLU A 82 16.75 -22.65 -9.84
C GLU A 82 15.49 -23.39 -10.35
N GLU A 83 15.02 -23.02 -11.52
CA GLU A 83 14.02 -23.79 -12.26
C GLU A 83 14.42 -23.99 -13.72
N ILE A 84 13.94 -25.10 -14.30
CA ILE A 84 14.10 -25.40 -15.72
C ILE A 84 12.88 -24.86 -16.45
N VAL A 85 13.11 -24.02 -17.44
CA VAL A 85 12.06 -23.42 -18.26
C VAL A 85 12.28 -23.80 -19.71
N GLN A 86 11.18 -24.02 -20.42
CA GLN A 86 11.15 -24.09 -21.87
C GLN A 86 10.30 -22.95 -22.40
N VAL A 87 10.83 -22.22 -23.38
CA VAL A 87 10.15 -21.11 -24.04
C VAL A 87 10.27 -21.28 -25.54
N ASP A 88 9.14 -21.07 -26.20
CA ASP A 88 9.02 -21.11 -27.64
C ASP A 88 8.87 -19.68 -28.16
N MET A 89 9.72 -19.30 -29.12
CA MET A 89 9.74 -18.00 -29.76
C MET A 89 9.58 -18.16 -31.26
N ASP A 90 8.81 -17.30 -31.89
CA ASP A 90 8.70 -17.24 -33.35
C ASP A 90 8.76 -15.78 -33.80
N TRP A 91 9.84 -15.43 -34.50
CA TRP A 91 10.08 -14.09 -35.03
C TRP A 91 9.71 -13.97 -36.52
N GLY A 92 9.22 -15.05 -37.13
CA GLY A 92 8.80 -15.10 -38.52
C GLY A 92 9.94 -15.36 -39.51
N SER A 93 9.57 -15.85 -40.70
CA SER A 93 10.48 -16.30 -41.75
C SER A 93 11.29 -15.20 -42.43
N THR A 94 10.92 -13.94 -42.23
CA THR A 94 11.62 -12.76 -42.77
C THR A 94 12.47 -12.06 -41.72
N ASN A 95 12.69 -12.66 -40.54
CA ASN A 95 13.50 -12.06 -39.49
C ASN A 95 14.96 -11.88 -39.95
N ALA A 96 15.50 -10.68 -39.72
CA ALA A 96 16.90 -10.33 -39.96
C ALA A 96 17.67 -9.97 -38.68
N GLN A 97 16.99 -9.94 -37.52
CA GLN A 97 17.62 -9.64 -36.25
C GLN A 97 18.38 -10.85 -35.71
N THR A 98 19.58 -10.60 -35.20
CA THR A 98 20.44 -11.63 -34.58
C THR A 98 20.52 -11.51 -33.07
N GLU A 99 20.11 -10.38 -32.48
CA GLU A 99 20.20 -10.14 -31.03
C GLU A 99 18.81 -9.86 -30.47
N PHE A 100 18.51 -10.51 -29.34
CA PHE A 100 17.21 -10.48 -28.71
C PHE A 100 17.38 -10.32 -27.20
N GLN A 101 16.56 -9.47 -26.61
CA GLN A 101 16.36 -9.43 -25.17
C GLN A 101 15.01 -10.09 -24.86
N LEU A 102 15.03 -11.18 -24.09
CA LEU A 102 13.83 -11.93 -23.76
C LEU A 102 13.61 -11.89 -22.26
N ASP A 103 12.51 -11.27 -21.83
CA ASP A 103 12.14 -11.23 -20.41
C ASP A 103 12.02 -12.63 -19.81
N SER A 104 11.65 -13.64 -20.60
CA SER A 104 11.58 -15.03 -20.16
C SER A 104 12.96 -15.64 -19.86
N LEU A 105 14.04 -15.13 -20.47
CA LEU A 105 15.43 -15.52 -20.22
C LEU A 105 16.10 -14.67 -19.14
N LYS A 106 15.37 -13.79 -18.45
CA LYS A 106 15.94 -13.00 -17.35
C LYS A 106 16.44 -13.92 -16.22
N ASP A 107 17.53 -13.52 -15.58
CA ASP A 107 18.17 -14.25 -14.48
C ASP A 107 18.62 -15.66 -14.91
N LEU A 108 19.12 -15.77 -16.14
CA LEU A 108 19.62 -17.01 -16.74
C LEU A 108 20.83 -17.52 -15.95
N VAL A 109 20.84 -18.82 -15.64
CA VAL A 109 22.02 -19.51 -15.08
C VAL A 109 22.77 -20.23 -16.18
N SER A 110 22.04 -20.91 -17.07
CA SER A 110 22.64 -21.63 -18.19
C SER A 110 21.60 -21.99 -19.24
N LEU A 111 21.94 -21.83 -20.52
CA LEU A 111 21.22 -22.49 -21.61
C LEU A 111 21.50 -24.00 -21.57
N SER A 112 20.45 -24.82 -21.64
CA SER A 112 20.55 -26.28 -21.71
C SER A 112 20.47 -26.76 -23.15
N SER A 113 19.58 -26.19 -23.95
CA SER A 113 19.53 -26.36 -25.41
C SER A 113 18.80 -25.20 -26.07
N VAL A 114 19.14 -24.96 -27.34
CA VAL A 114 18.42 -24.02 -28.21
C VAL A 114 18.21 -24.71 -29.54
N LYS A 115 16.95 -24.82 -29.98
CA LYS A 115 16.61 -25.38 -31.28
C LYS A 115 16.01 -24.31 -32.18
N VAL A 116 16.37 -24.32 -33.46
CA VAL A 116 15.72 -23.53 -34.52
C VAL A 116 15.11 -24.53 -35.50
N GLY A 117 13.78 -24.58 -35.54
CA GLY A 117 13.06 -25.69 -36.15
C GLY A 117 13.42 -27.01 -35.49
N GLU A 118 13.89 -27.97 -36.29
CA GLU A 118 14.39 -29.27 -35.82
C GLU A 118 15.90 -29.26 -35.52
N THR A 119 16.62 -28.18 -35.85
CA THR A 119 18.08 -28.12 -35.72
C THR A 119 18.48 -27.65 -34.33
N GLU A 120 19.25 -28.45 -33.61
CA GLU A 120 19.83 -28.06 -32.33
C GLU A 120 21.12 -27.25 -32.55
N LEU A 121 21.16 -26.06 -31.97
CA LEU A 121 22.28 -25.13 -32.07
C LEU A 121 23.32 -25.42 -30.99
N VAL A 122 24.60 -25.31 -31.35
CA VAL A 122 25.70 -25.36 -30.38
C VAL A 122 25.79 -24.02 -29.64
N ILE A 123 25.65 -24.07 -28.32
CA ILE A 123 25.80 -22.91 -27.43
C ILE A 123 27.27 -22.46 -27.43
N ASP A 124 27.48 -21.15 -27.39
CA ASP A 124 28.78 -20.47 -27.50
C ASP A 124 29.51 -20.62 -28.84
N GLU A 125 28.80 -21.10 -29.87
CA GLU A 125 29.25 -21.11 -31.26
C GLU A 125 28.19 -20.52 -32.20
N HIS A 126 26.95 -20.99 -32.09
CA HIS A 126 25.83 -20.56 -32.90
C HIS A 126 24.86 -19.65 -32.14
N VAL A 127 24.80 -19.78 -30.82
CA VAL A 127 23.99 -18.93 -29.93
C VAL A 127 24.81 -18.57 -28.69
N PHE A 128 24.82 -17.28 -28.35
CA PHE A 128 25.62 -16.70 -27.28
C PHE A 128 24.70 -16.02 -26.28
N VAL A 129 24.96 -16.19 -24.99
CA VAL A 129 24.36 -15.35 -23.96
C VAL A 129 25.23 -14.10 -23.84
N THR A 130 24.66 -12.92 -24.11
CA THR A 130 25.39 -11.65 -24.03
C THR A 130 25.13 -10.90 -22.73
N ASP A 131 24.01 -11.16 -22.06
CA ASP A 131 23.69 -10.63 -20.73
C ASP A 131 22.72 -11.60 -20.02
N GLU A 132 23.22 -12.34 -19.04
CA GLU A 132 22.43 -13.34 -18.29
C GLU A 132 21.36 -12.70 -17.38
N VAL A 133 21.62 -11.49 -16.87
CA VAL A 133 20.72 -10.78 -15.95
C VAL A 133 19.56 -10.14 -16.71
N LEU A 134 19.82 -9.60 -17.90
CA LEU A 134 18.79 -9.00 -18.75
C LEU A 134 18.14 -10.00 -19.71
N GLY A 135 18.66 -11.24 -19.79
CA GLY A 135 18.14 -12.26 -20.71
C GLY A 135 18.45 -11.95 -22.18
N LYS A 136 19.64 -11.40 -22.47
CA LYS A 136 20.08 -11.10 -23.83
C LYS A 136 20.82 -12.27 -24.44
N VAL A 137 20.40 -12.62 -25.66
CA VAL A 137 21.01 -13.68 -26.47
C VAL A 137 21.29 -13.17 -27.88
N LYS A 138 22.37 -13.67 -28.47
CA LYS A 138 22.79 -13.38 -29.84
C LYS A 138 22.95 -14.68 -30.62
N PHE A 139 22.35 -14.75 -31.80
CA PHE A 139 22.55 -15.82 -32.77
C PHE A 139 23.64 -15.43 -33.76
N ALA A 140 24.42 -16.41 -34.21
CA ALA A 140 25.39 -16.23 -35.30
C ALA A 140 24.69 -15.91 -36.63
N THR A 141 23.52 -16.52 -36.87
CA THR A 141 22.65 -16.28 -38.02
C THR A 141 21.24 -15.99 -37.51
N ALA A 142 20.56 -15.00 -38.09
CA ALA A 142 19.21 -14.62 -37.68
C ALA A 142 18.26 -15.83 -37.80
N PRO A 143 17.55 -16.23 -36.73
CA PRO A 143 16.62 -17.35 -36.80
C PRO A 143 15.39 -16.96 -37.62
N THR A 144 15.06 -17.76 -38.63
CA THR A 144 13.89 -17.60 -39.51
C THR A 144 12.79 -18.64 -39.24
N GLU A 145 13.03 -19.55 -38.31
CA GLU A 145 12.07 -20.57 -37.89
C GLU A 145 11.82 -20.45 -36.39
N LYS A 146 10.81 -21.18 -35.90
CA LYS A 146 10.48 -21.26 -34.49
C LYS A 146 11.70 -21.69 -33.68
N VAL A 147 11.99 -20.95 -32.63
CA VAL A 147 13.10 -21.21 -31.72
C VAL A 147 12.58 -21.74 -30.39
N VAL A 148 13.14 -22.85 -29.93
CA VAL A 148 12.83 -23.45 -28.63
C VAL A 148 14.04 -23.32 -27.74
N PHE A 149 13.94 -22.49 -26.71
CA PHE A 149 14.94 -22.40 -25.65
C PHE A 149 14.57 -23.34 -24.52
N LYS A 150 15.54 -24.11 -24.04
CA LYS A 150 15.47 -24.80 -22.77
C LYS A 150 16.63 -24.39 -21.91
N PHE A 151 16.35 -23.91 -20.71
CA PHE A 151 17.36 -23.28 -19.87
C PHE A 151 17.04 -23.37 -18.39
N ARG A 152 18.06 -23.10 -17.57
CA ARG A 152 17.91 -22.89 -16.13
C ARG A 152 17.98 -21.41 -15.83
N LYS A 153 17.07 -20.94 -14.99
CA LYS A 153 17.10 -19.58 -14.44
C LYS A 153 16.99 -19.61 -12.93
N ILE A 154 17.43 -18.53 -12.28
CA ILE A 154 17.28 -18.36 -10.85
C ILE A 154 15.78 -18.15 -10.55
N LYS A 155 15.21 -19.04 -9.74
CA LYS A 155 13.84 -18.91 -9.24
C LYS A 155 13.83 -18.13 -7.94
N ASN A 156 14.72 -18.50 -7.02
CA ASN A 156 14.85 -17.85 -5.73
C ASN A 156 16.32 -17.77 -5.30
N PRO A 157 16.98 -16.61 -5.42
CA PRO A 157 18.41 -16.47 -5.10
C PRO A 157 18.73 -16.60 -3.61
N TYR A 158 17.71 -16.59 -2.75
CA TYR A 158 17.86 -16.50 -1.30
C TYR A 158 17.87 -17.86 -0.61
N MET A 159 17.38 -18.91 -1.25
CA MET A 159 17.23 -20.22 -0.63
C MET A 159 17.95 -21.28 -1.45
N LYS A 160 18.71 -22.15 -0.78
CA LYS A 160 19.42 -23.26 -1.40
C LYS A 160 19.39 -24.48 -0.50
N VAL A 161 18.91 -25.61 -1.00
CA VAL A 161 18.90 -26.88 -0.26
C VAL A 161 20.32 -27.27 0.15
N ILE A 162 20.52 -27.69 1.40
CA ILE A 162 21.80 -28.17 1.89
C ILE A 162 21.94 -29.64 1.47
N SER A 163 22.89 -29.91 0.59
CA SER A 163 23.09 -31.24 0.03
C SER A 163 23.35 -32.30 1.11
N GLY A 164 22.59 -33.39 1.09
CA GLY A 164 22.73 -34.55 1.97
C GLY A 164 22.03 -34.44 3.31
N THR A 165 21.18 -33.43 3.48
CA THR A 165 20.34 -33.30 4.68
C THR A 165 18.96 -33.92 4.50
N GLU A 166 18.60 -34.24 3.27
CA GLU A 166 17.31 -34.82 2.94
C GLU A 166 17.13 -36.25 3.45
N LYS A 167 15.93 -36.53 3.96
CA LYS A 167 15.45 -37.86 4.33
C LYS A 167 14.13 -38.08 3.62
N VAL A 168 14.11 -39.04 2.70
CA VAL A 168 12.94 -39.36 1.88
C VAL A 168 12.26 -40.60 2.44
N THR A 169 10.97 -40.48 2.74
CA THR A 169 10.08 -41.58 3.10
C THR A 169 8.97 -41.68 2.07
N VAL A 170 8.69 -42.88 1.55
CA VAL A 170 7.58 -43.13 0.62
C VAL A 170 6.66 -44.16 1.26
N ALA A 171 5.39 -43.81 1.45
CA ALA A 171 4.41 -44.65 2.16
C ALA A 171 4.93 -45.15 3.54
N GLY A 172 5.65 -44.29 4.26
CA GLY A 172 6.21 -44.59 5.58
C GLY A 172 7.53 -45.38 5.60
N VAL A 173 8.06 -45.76 4.44
CA VAL A 173 9.33 -46.50 4.32
C VAL A 173 10.45 -45.55 3.89
N GLU A 174 11.59 -45.59 4.58
CA GLU A 174 12.75 -44.77 4.23
C GLU A 174 13.44 -45.28 2.96
N TRP A 175 13.73 -44.36 2.05
CA TRP A 175 14.47 -44.62 0.81
C TRP A 175 15.89 -44.07 0.93
N GLN A 176 16.81 -44.58 0.10
CA GLN A 176 18.22 -44.18 0.13
C GLN A 176 18.60 -43.31 -1.07
N ARG A 177 19.40 -42.26 -0.83
CA ARG A 177 19.96 -41.45 -1.92
C ARG A 177 20.94 -42.28 -2.75
N ALA A 178 20.88 -42.12 -4.07
CA ALA A 178 21.83 -42.69 -5.03
C ALA A 178 22.07 -41.75 -6.22
N SER A 179 23.10 -42.03 -7.02
CA SER A 179 23.36 -41.35 -8.30
C SER A 179 22.37 -41.75 -9.40
N VAL A 180 21.70 -42.90 -9.25
CA VAL A 180 20.70 -43.42 -10.19
C VAL A 180 19.49 -43.88 -9.38
N ALA A 181 18.31 -43.37 -9.73
CA ALA A 181 17.06 -43.79 -9.10
C ALA A 181 16.72 -45.23 -9.47
N ASN A 182 16.30 -46.04 -8.49
CA ASN A 182 15.90 -47.43 -8.68
C ASN A 182 14.82 -47.81 -7.67
N HIS A 183 13.64 -48.22 -8.14
CA HIS A 183 12.51 -48.51 -7.26
C HIS A 183 12.66 -49.81 -6.46
N GLU A 184 13.15 -50.88 -7.08
CA GLU A 184 13.32 -52.17 -6.42
C GLU A 184 14.28 -52.07 -5.23
N ALA A 185 15.36 -51.30 -5.40
CA ALA A 185 16.34 -51.02 -4.35
C ALA A 185 15.95 -49.84 -3.44
N ARG A 186 14.77 -49.22 -3.63
CA ARG A 186 14.28 -48.05 -2.89
C ARG A 186 15.28 -46.89 -2.88
N LYS A 187 15.82 -46.59 -4.06
CA LYS A 187 16.82 -45.54 -4.28
C LYS A 187 16.22 -44.37 -5.05
N TYR A 188 16.45 -43.15 -4.56
CA TYR A 188 16.09 -41.91 -5.24
C TYR A 188 17.34 -41.12 -5.64
N GLN A 189 17.20 -40.26 -6.64
CA GLN A 189 18.21 -39.28 -7.01
C GLN A 189 17.76 -37.88 -6.57
N VAL A 190 18.69 -36.97 -6.34
CA VAL A 190 18.37 -35.57 -5.99
C VAL A 190 19.08 -34.63 -6.95
N ASP A 191 18.34 -33.63 -7.43
CA ASP A 191 18.91 -32.46 -8.08
C ASP A 191 18.82 -31.27 -7.10
N TYR A 192 19.93 -30.95 -6.45
CA TYR A 192 19.98 -29.88 -5.43
C TYR A 192 19.88 -28.47 -6.01
N LEU A 193 20.08 -28.31 -7.32
CA LEU A 193 19.97 -27.01 -7.97
C LEU A 193 18.49 -26.67 -8.18
N THR A 194 17.71 -27.63 -8.69
CA THR A 194 16.27 -27.48 -8.95
C THR A 194 15.40 -27.84 -7.74
N GLY A 195 15.99 -28.45 -6.70
CA GLY A 195 15.24 -28.93 -5.54
C GLY A 195 14.29 -30.07 -5.91
N GLU A 196 14.71 -30.99 -6.77
CA GLU A 196 13.87 -32.11 -7.20
C GLU A 196 14.37 -33.44 -6.65
N ILE A 197 13.47 -34.21 -6.03
CA ILE A 197 13.69 -35.63 -5.71
C ILE A 197 13.19 -36.46 -6.89
N LEU A 198 14.08 -37.22 -7.52
CA LEU A 198 13.84 -37.92 -8.77
C LEU A 198 13.63 -39.42 -8.53
N PHE A 199 12.50 -39.92 -9.02
CA PHE A 199 12.05 -41.30 -8.89
C PHE A 199 12.05 -42.01 -10.25
N GLN A 200 12.33 -43.32 -10.30
CA GLN A 200 12.30 -44.12 -11.53
C GLN A 200 10.87 -44.31 -12.09
N THR A 201 9.86 -44.38 -11.23
CA THR A 201 8.42 -44.44 -11.59
C THR A 201 7.62 -43.48 -10.70
N PRO A 202 6.37 -43.14 -11.04
CA PRO A 202 5.52 -42.30 -10.19
C PRO A 202 5.31 -42.92 -8.80
N VAL A 203 5.42 -42.11 -7.75
CA VAL A 203 5.21 -42.51 -6.35
C VAL A 203 4.23 -41.57 -5.65
N THR A 204 3.39 -42.13 -4.79
CA THR A 204 2.47 -41.38 -3.92
C THR A 204 2.94 -41.43 -2.47
N ASN A 205 2.43 -40.52 -1.62
CA ASN A 205 2.77 -40.44 -0.20
C ASN A 205 4.27 -40.28 0.08
N VAL A 206 4.94 -39.46 -0.73
CA VAL A 206 6.30 -39.00 -0.50
C VAL A 206 6.31 -38.01 0.66
N LYS A 207 7.26 -38.16 1.57
CA LYS A 207 7.63 -37.19 2.60
C LYS A 207 9.13 -36.94 2.52
N VAL A 208 9.54 -35.69 2.48
CA VAL A 208 10.95 -35.29 2.44
C VAL A 208 11.22 -34.32 3.56
N ASP A 209 12.03 -34.71 4.54
CA ASP A 209 12.56 -33.81 5.57
C ASP A 209 13.96 -33.36 5.15
N TYR A 210 14.24 -32.07 5.06
CA TYR A 210 15.54 -31.57 4.60
C TYR A 210 15.88 -30.22 5.23
N ASP A 211 17.17 -29.85 5.17
CA ASP A 211 17.62 -28.54 5.58
C ASP A 211 17.98 -27.70 4.34
N TYR A 212 17.82 -26.39 4.44
CA TYR A 212 18.25 -25.45 3.43
C TYR A 212 18.96 -24.24 4.05
N ASN A 213 19.89 -23.67 3.31
CA ASN A 213 20.49 -22.38 3.62
C ASN A 213 19.60 -21.29 3.06
N MET A 214 19.24 -20.35 3.91
CA MET A 214 18.54 -19.13 3.56
C MET A 214 19.45 -17.95 3.82
N ARG A 215 19.67 -17.08 2.85
CA ARG A 215 20.32 -15.79 3.13
C ARG A 215 19.48 -15.05 4.15
N TYR A 216 20.14 -14.37 5.08
CA TYR A 216 19.49 -13.61 6.14
C TYR A 216 18.59 -12.55 5.51
N CYS A 217 17.28 -12.79 5.53
CA CYS A 217 16.27 -11.86 5.07
C CYS A 217 15.37 -11.43 6.24
N LEU A 218 14.81 -10.24 6.11
CA LEU A 218 13.66 -9.85 6.90
C LEU A 218 12.43 -10.55 6.33
N GLY A 219 11.55 -11.03 7.20
CA GLY A 219 10.25 -11.56 6.83
C GLY A 219 9.15 -10.66 7.37
N PHE A 220 8.08 -10.46 6.60
CA PHE A 220 6.82 -9.99 7.14
C PHE A 220 5.95 -11.18 7.52
N MET A 221 5.34 -11.12 8.69
CA MET A 221 4.28 -12.04 9.10
C MET A 221 2.97 -11.27 9.17
N ALA A 222 1.95 -11.79 8.50
CA ALA A 222 0.58 -11.33 8.71
C ALA A 222 -0.06 -12.18 9.82
N LEU A 223 -0.56 -11.54 10.88
CA LEU A 223 -1.47 -12.20 11.82
C LEU A 223 -2.79 -12.48 11.12
N GLY A 224 -3.36 -13.66 11.34
CA GLY A 224 -4.76 -13.91 11.05
C GLY A 224 -5.56 -14.07 12.31
N GLY A 225 -6.53 -13.20 12.52
CA GLY A 225 -7.47 -13.25 13.62
C GLY A 225 -7.13 -12.30 14.76
N LYS A 226 -8.07 -12.20 15.69
CA LYS A 226 -7.99 -11.32 16.86
C LYS A 226 -6.79 -11.68 17.74
N PRO A 227 -6.13 -10.70 18.40
CA PRO A 227 -5.08 -10.97 19.39
C PRO A 227 -5.55 -11.83 20.56
N THR A 228 -6.80 -11.63 20.98
CA THR A 228 -7.46 -12.38 22.05
C THR A 228 -8.94 -12.56 21.70
N ALA A 229 -9.60 -13.56 22.29
CA ALA A 229 -11.03 -13.78 22.09
C ALA A 229 -11.88 -12.53 22.43
N ASN A 230 -11.42 -11.73 23.40
CA ASN A 230 -12.11 -10.54 23.91
C ASN A 230 -11.82 -9.26 23.12
N HIS A 231 -10.87 -9.28 22.17
CA HIS A 231 -10.59 -8.09 21.37
C HIS A 231 -11.80 -7.76 20.47
N PRO A 232 -12.24 -6.49 20.38
CA PRO A 232 -13.42 -6.15 19.59
C PRO A 232 -13.27 -6.50 18.10
N ASN A 233 -14.36 -6.95 17.47
CA ASN A 233 -14.38 -7.13 16.02
C ASN A 233 -14.05 -5.82 15.30
N TYR A 234 -13.30 -5.92 14.19
CA TYR A 234 -12.98 -4.80 13.31
C TYR A 234 -12.19 -3.63 13.93
N GLN A 235 -11.65 -3.79 15.13
CA GLN A 235 -10.76 -2.79 15.73
C GLN A 235 -9.29 -3.09 15.38
N PRO A 236 -8.46 -2.07 15.13
CA PRO A 236 -7.03 -2.26 15.00
C PRO A 236 -6.42 -2.72 16.33
N VAL A 237 -5.29 -3.40 16.24
CA VAL A 237 -4.50 -3.76 17.42
C VAL A 237 -3.54 -2.62 17.71
N GLU A 238 -3.67 -2.02 18.88
CA GLU A 238 -2.71 -1.08 19.43
C GLU A 238 -1.75 -1.80 20.38
N TYR A 239 -0.46 -1.54 20.21
CA TYR A 239 0.59 -2.21 20.96
C TYR A 239 1.26 -1.24 21.92
N GLY A 240 1.35 -1.65 23.20
CA GLY A 240 2.06 -0.92 24.24
C GLY A 240 3.56 -1.20 24.22
N ASN A 241 4.30 -0.56 25.14
CA ASN A 241 5.75 -0.74 25.25
C ASN A 241 6.15 -2.18 25.61
N SER A 242 5.33 -2.93 26.36
CA SER A 242 5.59 -4.32 26.73
C SER A 242 5.68 -5.25 25.51
N ASN A 243 4.95 -4.95 24.44
CA ASN A 243 4.92 -5.75 23.22
C ASN A 243 6.15 -5.58 22.33
N ARG A 244 7.06 -4.67 22.69
CA ARG A 244 8.38 -4.53 22.04
C ARG A 244 9.34 -5.66 22.43
N LEU A 245 9.01 -6.41 23.49
CA LEU A 245 9.81 -7.53 23.99
C LEU A 245 9.29 -8.89 23.51
N ASP A 246 8.16 -8.91 22.81
CA ASP A 246 7.61 -10.13 22.23
C ASP A 246 8.57 -10.63 21.12
N THR A 247 9.01 -11.89 21.21
CA THR A 247 9.89 -12.55 20.21
C THR A 247 9.12 -13.48 19.27
N PHE A 248 7.82 -13.67 19.50
CA PHE A 248 6.95 -14.53 18.71
C PHE A 248 5.53 -13.96 18.68
N MET A 249 4.74 -14.35 17.67
CA MET A 249 3.33 -13.98 17.57
C MET A 249 2.41 -15.14 17.92
N ARG A 250 1.47 -14.90 18.83
CA ARG A 250 0.62 -15.94 19.44
C ARG A 250 -0.42 -16.54 18.49
N ASN A 251 -0.90 -15.78 17.49
CA ASN A 251 -1.96 -16.20 16.56
C ASN A 251 -1.49 -16.14 15.11
N GLU A 252 -0.26 -16.62 14.88
CA GLU A 252 0.30 -16.71 13.54
C GLU A 252 -0.49 -17.73 12.69
N LEU A 253 -0.82 -17.36 11.45
CA LEU A 253 -1.40 -18.31 10.49
C LEU A 253 -0.30 -19.16 9.88
N SER A 254 -0.55 -20.47 9.77
CA SER A 254 0.39 -21.37 9.08
C SER A 254 0.64 -20.88 7.64
N GLY A 255 1.92 -20.78 7.26
CA GLY A 255 2.32 -20.30 5.93
C GLY A 255 2.12 -18.80 5.67
N SER A 256 1.89 -17.98 6.71
CA SER A 256 1.70 -16.52 6.57
C SER A 256 2.97 -15.68 6.77
N ARG A 257 4.16 -16.31 6.73
CA ARG A 257 5.44 -15.59 6.68
C ARG A 257 5.84 -15.40 5.23
N MET A 258 5.94 -14.15 4.78
CA MET A 258 6.46 -13.81 3.46
C MET A 258 7.81 -13.11 3.59
N PRO A 259 8.84 -13.52 2.84
CA PRO A 259 10.12 -12.83 2.84
C PRO A 259 9.98 -11.43 2.26
N VAL A 260 10.82 -10.52 2.72
CA VAL A 260 10.99 -9.20 2.11
C VAL A 260 11.75 -9.36 0.79
N TYR A 261 11.29 -8.66 -0.24
CA TYR A 261 11.98 -8.53 -1.51
C TYR A 261 13.24 -7.67 -1.38
N TYR A 262 14.36 -8.25 -1.79
CA TYR A 262 15.63 -7.58 -1.97
C TYR A 262 16.03 -7.53 -3.46
N PRO A 263 16.80 -6.52 -3.90
CA PRO A 263 17.26 -5.37 -3.11
C PRO A 263 16.09 -4.46 -2.71
N ALA A 264 16.16 -3.91 -1.50
CA ALA A 264 15.19 -2.92 -1.04
C ALA A 264 15.23 -1.71 -1.98
N THR A 265 14.07 -1.18 -2.37
CA THR A 265 14.05 -0.03 -3.27
C THR A 265 14.53 1.20 -2.53
N ILE A 266 15.57 1.84 -3.05
CA ILE A 266 16.12 3.09 -2.52
C ILE A 266 15.58 4.23 -3.37
N SER A 267 14.93 5.21 -2.75
CA SER A 267 14.49 6.42 -3.41
C SER A 267 14.78 7.64 -2.54
N ASN A 268 14.78 8.83 -3.12
CA ASN A 268 14.71 10.04 -2.33
C ASN A 268 13.37 10.09 -1.56
N GLY A 269 13.33 10.83 -0.46
CA GLY A 269 12.16 11.02 0.39
C GLY A 269 10.85 11.12 -0.40
N ALA A 270 9.83 10.37 -0.01
CA ALA A 270 8.52 10.42 -0.67
C ALA A 270 7.89 11.80 -0.53
N THR A 271 7.23 12.27 -1.59
CA THR A 271 6.41 13.47 -1.53
C THR A 271 5.11 13.18 -0.78
N GLU A 272 4.76 14.10 0.11
CA GLU A 272 3.44 14.20 0.73
C GLU A 272 2.54 14.99 -0.21
N ILE A 273 1.32 14.50 -0.43
CA ILE A 273 0.29 15.20 -1.17
C ILE A 273 -0.80 15.55 -0.17
N GLU A 274 -1.06 16.84 0.02
CA GLU A 274 -2.25 17.36 0.71
C GLU A 274 -3.31 17.64 -0.35
N PRO A 275 -4.32 16.78 -0.53
CA PRO A 275 -5.17 16.83 -1.71
C PRO A 275 -6.27 17.90 -1.66
N ALA A 276 -6.55 18.55 -0.52
CA ALA A 276 -7.75 19.37 -0.37
C ALA A 276 -7.66 20.46 0.71
N ILE A 277 -6.83 21.49 0.52
CA ILE A 277 -6.84 22.66 1.41
C ILE A 277 -7.84 23.69 0.88
N PRO A 278 -8.97 23.97 1.55
CA PRO A 278 -9.93 24.96 1.08
C PRO A 278 -9.32 26.36 1.13
N THR A 279 -9.62 27.19 0.12
CA THR A 279 -9.22 28.60 0.15
C THR A 279 -9.89 29.35 1.31
N GLN A 280 -9.16 30.24 1.98
CA GLN A 280 -9.67 30.99 3.14
C GLN A 280 -10.27 32.34 2.70
N PRO A 281 -11.40 32.79 3.29
CA PRO A 281 -11.95 34.11 3.01
C PRO A 281 -11.10 35.24 3.63
N ILE A 282 -11.12 36.41 3.01
CA ILE A 282 -10.43 37.61 3.52
C ILE A 282 -11.20 38.17 4.72
N ALA A 283 -10.54 38.20 5.88
CA ALA A 283 -11.07 38.86 7.07
C ALA A 283 -11.19 40.38 6.83
N ASN A 284 -12.38 40.95 7.07
CA ASN A 284 -12.68 42.34 6.78
C ASN A 284 -13.56 42.99 7.87
N VAL A 285 -13.60 44.31 7.88
CA VAL A 285 -14.55 45.10 8.69
C VAL A 285 -15.30 46.09 7.79
N SER A 286 -16.60 46.21 7.99
CA SER A 286 -17.41 47.25 7.36
C SER A 286 -17.29 48.57 8.12
N LYS A 287 -17.09 49.66 7.39
CA LYS A 287 -17.08 51.02 7.92
C LYS A 287 -17.94 51.92 7.06
N THR A 288 -18.42 52.99 7.68
CA THR A 288 -19.17 54.05 7.00
C THR A 288 -18.45 55.37 7.24
N ASN A 289 -18.30 56.16 6.19
CA ASN A 289 -17.73 57.50 6.28
C ASN A 289 -18.69 58.51 5.65
N THR A 290 -18.86 59.65 6.29
CA THR A 290 -19.70 60.75 5.82
C THR A 290 -18.81 61.94 5.48
N ILE A 291 -18.83 62.34 4.22
CA ILE A 291 -17.94 63.37 3.67
C ILE A 291 -18.79 64.58 3.28
N ALA A 292 -18.46 65.74 3.86
CA ALA A 292 -18.99 67.02 3.41
C ALA A 292 -18.16 67.53 2.21
N ILE A 293 -18.84 67.88 1.13
CA ILE A 293 -18.20 68.42 -0.07
C ILE A 293 -17.90 69.91 0.14
N THR A 294 -16.64 70.29 -0.05
CA THR A 294 -16.08 71.62 0.23
C THR A 294 -15.35 72.14 -1.00
N ASP A 295 -14.99 73.42 -1.01
CA ASP A 295 -14.05 73.94 -1.99
C ASP A 295 -12.61 73.44 -1.72
N ASN A 296 -11.71 73.64 -2.68
CA ASN A 296 -10.32 73.22 -2.62
C ASN A 296 -9.39 74.25 -1.94
N GLY A 297 -9.95 75.21 -1.18
CA GLY A 297 -9.22 76.26 -0.47
C GLY A 297 -9.13 77.59 -1.21
N ASP A 298 -9.72 77.69 -2.41
CA ASP A 298 -9.77 78.91 -3.23
C ASP A 298 -11.16 79.59 -3.20
N GLY A 299 -12.11 79.05 -2.44
CA GLY A 299 -13.47 79.56 -2.32
C GLY A 299 -14.33 79.45 -3.59
N SER A 300 -13.86 78.77 -4.64
CA SER A 300 -14.55 78.74 -5.95
C SER A 300 -14.53 77.39 -6.67
N THR A 301 -13.50 76.56 -6.49
CA THR A 301 -13.39 75.24 -7.12
C THR A 301 -13.68 74.13 -6.13
N LYS A 302 -14.43 73.11 -6.57
CA LYS A 302 -14.81 71.97 -5.72
C LYS A 302 -13.61 71.07 -5.47
N LYS A 303 -13.44 70.60 -4.24
CA LYS A 303 -12.52 69.50 -3.93
C LYS A 303 -13.13 68.18 -4.40
N LEU A 304 -12.37 67.40 -5.18
CA LEU A 304 -12.86 66.12 -5.74
C LEU A 304 -12.25 64.89 -5.06
N VAL A 305 -11.15 65.05 -4.34
CA VAL A 305 -10.41 63.95 -3.70
C VAL A 305 -10.55 64.03 -2.19
N TYR A 306 -10.97 62.93 -1.57
CA TYR A 306 -11.19 62.85 -0.13
C TYR A 306 -10.61 61.58 0.47
N ASN A 307 -10.12 61.70 1.70
CA ASN A 307 -9.60 60.57 2.47
C ASN A 307 -10.74 59.86 3.20
N LEU A 308 -10.72 58.53 3.19
CA LEU A 308 -11.59 57.74 4.05
C LEU A 308 -11.05 57.77 5.49
N GLN A 309 -11.90 58.17 6.44
CA GLN A 309 -11.57 58.19 7.87
C GLN A 309 -11.74 56.79 8.48
N ASN A 310 -11.20 56.54 9.68
CA ASN A 310 -11.36 55.28 10.43
C ASN A 310 -10.69 54.04 9.80
N LEU A 311 -9.53 54.23 9.16
CA LEU A 311 -8.68 53.13 8.68
C LEU A 311 -8.08 52.29 9.83
N HIS A 312 -8.11 52.83 11.04
CA HIS A 312 -7.69 52.16 12.26
C HIS A 312 -8.93 51.80 13.09
N ASP A 313 -8.98 50.58 13.59
CA ASP A 313 -10.05 50.12 14.48
C ASP A 313 -9.46 49.93 15.87
N SER A 314 -10.20 50.36 16.89
CA SER A 314 -9.70 50.51 18.28
C SER A 314 -9.36 49.18 18.98
N GLY A 315 -9.46 48.04 18.29
CA GLY A 315 -9.17 46.71 18.83
C GLY A 315 -7.88 46.04 18.34
N SER A 316 -7.18 46.57 17.32
CA SER A 316 -6.03 45.88 16.69
C SER A 316 -4.69 46.62 16.76
N GLY A 317 -4.58 47.63 17.63
CA GLY A 317 -3.42 48.52 17.66
C GLY A 317 -3.35 49.44 16.43
N LEU A 318 -2.37 50.35 16.41
CA LEU A 318 -2.17 51.40 15.39
C LEU A 318 -1.79 50.88 13.98
N THR A 319 -2.15 49.66 13.61
CA THR A 319 -1.87 49.10 12.29
C THR A 319 -2.86 49.66 11.27
N GLY A 320 -2.35 50.28 10.21
CA GLY A 320 -3.16 50.82 9.10
C GLY A 320 -3.74 49.70 8.25
N ARG A 321 -5.01 49.84 7.84
CA ARG A 321 -5.74 48.88 7.00
C ARG A 321 -5.89 49.42 5.58
N THR A 322 -5.92 48.51 4.60
CA THR A 322 -6.20 48.86 3.20
C THR A 322 -7.67 48.64 2.86
N LEU A 323 -8.15 49.38 1.85
CA LEU A 323 -9.48 49.21 1.28
C LEU A 323 -9.56 47.88 0.52
N LEU A 324 -10.53 47.04 0.90
CA LEU A 324 -10.88 45.83 0.18
C LEU A 324 -11.85 46.16 -0.97
N GLU A 325 -12.96 46.84 -0.65
CA GLU A 325 -13.96 47.26 -1.63
C GLU A 325 -14.81 48.43 -1.13
N ILE A 326 -15.37 49.19 -2.06
CA ILE A 326 -16.45 50.16 -1.79
C ILE A 326 -17.78 49.45 -2.01
N ILE A 327 -18.61 49.37 -0.97
CA ILE A 327 -19.92 48.71 -1.02
C ILE A 327 -20.93 49.64 -1.68
N SER A 328 -21.03 50.88 -1.21
CA SER A 328 -22.00 51.87 -1.68
C SER A 328 -21.44 53.29 -1.57
N VAL A 329 -21.88 54.18 -2.46
CA VAL A 329 -21.61 55.62 -2.37
C VAL A 329 -22.90 56.36 -2.70
N ARG A 330 -23.46 57.06 -1.72
CA ARG A 330 -24.71 57.81 -1.90
C ARG A 330 -24.50 59.28 -1.58
N ASN A 331 -24.81 60.15 -2.52
CA ASN A 331 -24.99 61.57 -2.23
C ASN A 331 -26.33 61.71 -1.49
N VAL A 332 -26.27 61.90 -0.17
CA VAL A 332 -27.47 61.95 0.67
C VAL A 332 -28.23 63.26 0.51
N THR A 333 -27.56 64.34 0.10
CA THR A 333 -28.19 65.64 -0.17
C THR A 333 -29.00 65.60 -1.47
N ALA A 334 -28.42 65.05 -2.54
CA ALA A 334 -29.09 64.92 -3.84
C ALA A 334 -29.94 63.66 -3.96
N ASN A 335 -29.86 62.74 -2.98
CA ASN A 335 -30.51 61.44 -2.97
C ASN A 335 -30.20 60.56 -4.20
N THR A 336 -28.92 60.50 -4.59
CA THR A 336 -28.45 59.73 -5.75
C THR A 336 -27.37 58.72 -5.36
N ASP A 337 -27.37 57.53 -5.99
CA ASP A 337 -26.24 56.60 -5.94
C ASP A 337 -25.22 57.02 -7.00
N ILE A 338 -23.97 57.16 -6.58
CA ILE A 338 -22.87 57.65 -7.43
C ILE A 338 -21.68 56.69 -7.42
N LYS A 339 -21.84 55.46 -6.91
CA LYS A 339 -20.75 54.47 -6.77
C LYS A 339 -19.97 54.24 -8.06
N ALA A 340 -20.68 54.13 -9.19
CA ALA A 340 -20.08 53.84 -10.49
C ALA A 340 -19.08 54.91 -10.96
N ASN A 341 -19.20 56.13 -10.44
CA ASN A 341 -18.39 57.29 -10.82
C ASN A 341 -17.34 57.65 -9.76
N VAL A 342 -17.10 56.76 -8.79
CA VAL A 342 -16.03 56.91 -7.79
C VAL A 342 -14.84 56.06 -8.17
N SER A 343 -13.65 56.67 -8.15
CA SER A 343 -12.37 55.98 -8.35
C SER A 343 -11.53 56.03 -7.09
N VAL A 344 -10.77 54.96 -6.81
CA VAL A 344 -9.79 54.93 -5.73
C VAL A 344 -8.50 55.53 -6.25
N VAL A 345 -8.00 56.58 -5.58
CA VAL A 345 -6.78 57.30 -5.96
C VAL A 345 -5.56 56.74 -5.23
N THR A 346 -5.69 56.49 -3.93
CA THR A 346 -4.65 55.81 -3.13
C THR A 346 -5.28 54.72 -2.29
N ASN A 347 -4.58 53.59 -2.14
CA ASN A 347 -4.99 52.48 -1.28
C ASN A 347 -3.77 51.95 -0.52
N GLU A 348 -3.30 52.73 0.43
CA GLU A 348 -2.13 52.40 1.25
C GLU A 348 -2.54 52.25 2.72
N THR A 349 -1.70 51.57 3.50
CA THR A 349 -1.87 51.49 4.96
C THR A 349 -1.79 52.85 5.64
N SER A 350 -1.10 53.81 5.01
CA SER A 350 -0.97 55.21 5.43
C SER A 350 -2.25 56.04 5.18
N GLY A 351 -3.12 55.61 4.26
CA GLY A 351 -4.27 56.38 3.82
C GLY A 351 -4.96 55.82 2.58
N VAL A 352 -6.30 55.86 2.58
CA VAL A 352 -7.13 55.57 1.41
C VAL A 352 -7.79 56.86 0.96
N SER A 353 -7.59 57.23 -0.29
CA SER A 353 -8.25 58.38 -0.91
C SER A 353 -9.08 57.97 -2.11
N ILE A 354 -10.23 58.61 -2.26
CA ILE A 354 -11.18 58.39 -3.35
C ILE A 354 -11.43 59.70 -4.08
N ARG A 355 -11.80 59.60 -5.36
CA ARG A 355 -12.16 60.73 -6.22
C ARG A 355 -13.57 60.59 -6.73
N PHE A 356 -14.36 61.63 -6.54
CA PHE A 356 -15.69 61.77 -7.13
C PHE A 356 -15.62 62.41 -8.52
N ALA A 357 -16.58 62.08 -9.39
CA ALA A 357 -16.82 62.83 -10.61
C ALA A 357 -17.43 64.21 -10.29
N ASP A 358 -17.01 65.24 -11.02
CA ASP A 358 -17.44 66.63 -10.77
C ASP A 358 -18.95 66.84 -10.96
N SER A 359 -19.60 66.06 -11.84
CA SER A 359 -21.05 66.10 -12.07
C SER A 359 -21.88 65.64 -10.88
N ASP A 360 -21.30 64.81 -10.01
CA ASP A 360 -22.05 64.05 -9.01
C ASP A 360 -22.10 64.74 -7.64
N ILE A 361 -21.26 65.76 -7.48
CA ILE A 361 -21.06 66.48 -6.23
C ILE A 361 -21.05 67.99 -6.44
N THR A 362 -21.58 68.72 -5.46
CA THR A 362 -21.61 70.18 -5.40
C THR A 362 -21.18 70.61 -4.00
N ILE A 363 -20.57 71.78 -3.86
CA ILE A 363 -20.17 72.32 -2.55
C ILE A 363 -21.41 72.38 -1.64
N GLY A 364 -21.29 71.88 -0.42
CA GLY A 364 -22.39 71.74 0.54
C GLY A 364 -23.17 70.43 0.45
N HIS A 365 -22.93 69.59 -0.57
CA HIS A 365 -23.46 68.21 -0.58
C HIS A 365 -22.79 67.37 0.52
N THR A 366 -23.52 66.37 1.01
CA THR A 366 -23.00 65.33 1.89
C THR A 366 -23.05 63.99 1.19
N VAL A 367 -21.97 63.24 1.25
CA VAL A 367 -21.84 61.91 0.63
C VAL A 367 -21.55 60.88 1.71
N GLN A 368 -22.35 59.82 1.76
CA GLN A 368 -22.14 58.67 2.63
C GLN A 368 -21.52 57.53 1.82
N ILE A 369 -20.46 56.93 2.36
CA ILE A 369 -19.74 55.83 1.73
C ILE A 369 -19.70 54.67 2.71
N GLU A 370 -20.14 53.50 2.25
CA GLU A 370 -19.93 52.24 2.96
C GLU A 370 -18.84 51.45 2.26
N TYR A 371 -17.88 50.94 3.02
CA TYR A 371 -16.73 50.25 2.47
C TYR A 371 -16.22 49.18 3.43
N ARG A 372 -15.48 48.21 2.89
CA ARG A 372 -14.81 47.16 3.66
C ARG A 372 -13.32 47.40 3.69
N LEU A 373 -12.74 47.31 4.89
CA LEU A 373 -11.30 47.32 5.10
C LEU A 373 -10.80 45.91 5.33
N LYS A 374 -9.65 45.59 4.73
CA LYS A 374 -8.94 44.33 4.94
C LYS A 374 -8.25 44.35 6.31
N LEU A 375 -8.48 43.32 7.12
CA LEU A 375 -7.94 43.24 8.49
C LEU A 375 -6.48 42.82 8.51
N ASP A 376 -6.15 41.73 7.82
CA ASP A 376 -4.81 41.14 7.79
C ASP A 376 -4.60 40.21 6.58
N ASN A 377 -3.41 39.62 6.49
CA ASN A 377 -3.01 38.71 5.42
C ASN A 377 -3.06 37.23 5.81
N ARG A 378 -3.77 36.83 6.88
CA ARG A 378 -3.81 35.43 7.32
C ARG A 378 -4.43 34.48 6.30
N HIS A 379 -5.35 34.96 5.47
CA HIS A 379 -5.95 34.21 4.36
C HIS A 379 -4.93 33.75 3.29
N LEU A 380 -3.69 34.28 3.30
CA LEU A 380 -2.59 33.85 2.43
C LEU A 380 -1.71 32.75 3.05
N ILE A 381 -1.94 32.42 4.33
CA ILE A 381 -1.10 31.51 5.10
C ILE A 381 -1.86 30.21 5.33
N TYR A 382 -1.24 29.09 4.95
CA TYR A 382 -1.82 27.77 5.09
C TYR A 382 -0.87 26.88 5.87
N GLN A 383 -1.41 26.05 6.75
CA GLN A 383 -0.66 25.07 7.50
C GLN A 383 -0.85 23.69 6.87
N LEU A 384 0.26 23.04 6.52
CA LEU A 384 0.26 21.68 5.97
C LEU A 384 0.07 20.65 7.08
N GLY A 385 -0.50 19.50 6.74
CA GLY A 385 -0.84 18.45 7.71
C GLY A 385 0.40 17.82 8.38
N GLN A 386 1.58 17.95 7.78
CA GLN A 386 2.82 17.37 8.28
C GLN A 386 3.97 18.40 8.31
N ALA A 387 4.79 18.33 9.36
CA ALA A 387 5.99 19.16 9.55
C ALA A 387 7.13 18.35 10.22
N PRO A 388 8.41 18.77 10.12
CA PRO A 388 8.92 19.90 9.35
C PRO A 388 8.83 19.70 7.83
N VAL A 389 8.68 20.78 7.07
CA VAL A 389 8.66 20.80 5.61
C VAL A 389 10.05 21.15 5.10
N VAL A 390 10.60 20.27 4.26
CA VAL A 390 11.94 20.39 3.69
C VAL A 390 11.91 21.12 2.37
N LYS A 391 10.90 20.83 1.53
CA LYS A 391 10.79 21.41 0.19
C LYS A 391 9.34 21.37 -0.30
N LEU A 392 8.90 22.41 -1.01
CA LEU A 392 7.69 22.34 -1.83
C LEU A 392 8.05 21.80 -3.22
N VAL A 393 7.25 20.85 -3.70
CA VAL A 393 7.45 20.19 -5.00
C VAL A 393 6.49 20.76 -6.03
N ALA A 394 5.21 20.83 -5.68
CA ALA A 394 4.19 21.45 -6.54
C ALA A 394 3.06 22.04 -5.70
N VAL A 395 2.48 23.13 -6.16
CA VAL A 395 1.25 23.70 -5.58
C VAL A 395 0.30 24.01 -6.71
N ARG A 396 -0.93 23.49 -6.62
CA ARG A 396 -1.93 23.57 -7.68
C ARG A 396 -3.27 23.99 -7.13
N HIS A 397 -4.00 24.75 -7.91
CA HIS A 397 -5.42 25.02 -7.71
C HIS A 397 -6.20 23.98 -8.51
N ILE A 398 -7.02 23.18 -7.85
CA ILE A 398 -7.89 22.19 -8.48
C ILE A 398 -9.37 22.58 -8.32
N ASP A 399 -10.17 22.23 -9.33
CA ASP A 399 -11.62 22.35 -9.25
C ASP A 399 -12.17 21.31 -8.25
N ALA A 400 -13.05 21.75 -7.34
CA ALA A 400 -13.60 20.88 -6.30
C ALA A 400 -14.59 19.83 -6.83
N ILE A 401 -15.09 19.97 -8.06
CA ILE A 401 -16.10 19.09 -8.67
C ILE A 401 -15.44 17.96 -9.45
N ASP A 402 -14.43 18.25 -10.27
CA ASP A 402 -13.81 17.28 -11.18
C ASP A 402 -12.31 17.04 -10.96
N ASN A 403 -11.72 17.70 -9.95
CA ASN A 403 -10.28 17.65 -9.63
C ASN A 403 -9.36 18.05 -10.79
N THR A 404 -9.87 18.76 -11.81
CA THR A 404 -9.03 19.25 -12.89
C THR A 404 -8.12 20.36 -12.39
N ASN A 405 -6.87 20.35 -12.85
CA ASN A 405 -5.91 21.40 -12.52
C ASN A 405 -6.29 22.68 -13.26
N VAL A 406 -6.62 23.72 -12.49
CA VAL A 406 -7.06 25.02 -12.99
C VAL A 406 -5.88 26.01 -13.06
N ARG A 407 -4.92 25.91 -12.14
CA ARG A 407 -3.74 26.78 -12.09
C ARG A 407 -2.59 26.13 -11.32
N GLU A 408 -1.39 26.19 -11.85
CA GLU A 408 -0.15 25.81 -11.14
C GLU A 408 0.57 27.08 -10.63
N TYR A 409 1.14 27.00 -9.42
CA TYR A 409 1.84 28.12 -8.79
C TYR A 409 3.35 27.95 -8.92
N ASN A 410 4.05 29.04 -9.20
CA ASN A 410 5.50 29.03 -9.32
C ASN A 410 6.20 28.98 -7.95
N ILE A 411 7.11 28.02 -7.76
CA ILE A 411 7.94 27.84 -6.57
C ILE A 411 9.39 28.16 -6.94
N VAL A 412 9.95 29.23 -6.37
CA VAL A 412 11.34 29.62 -6.64
C VAL A 412 12.29 28.96 -5.63
N GLN A 413 13.25 28.18 -6.15
CA GLN A 413 14.35 27.48 -5.44
C GLN A 413 14.00 27.03 -4.01
N ASP A 414 13.45 25.81 -3.89
CA ASP A 414 13.24 25.07 -2.63
C ASP A 414 12.48 25.80 -1.50
N GLY A 415 11.83 26.94 -1.79
CA GLY A 415 10.68 27.46 -1.03
C GLY A 415 10.98 28.35 0.18
N LEU A 416 12.11 29.04 0.28
CA LEU A 416 12.41 29.91 1.45
C LEU A 416 12.61 31.40 1.11
N ARG A 417 12.14 31.88 -0.05
CA ARG A 417 12.34 33.27 -0.47
C ARG A 417 11.04 34.06 -0.49
N PRO A 418 10.74 34.84 0.58
CA PRO A 418 9.56 35.70 0.61
C PRO A 418 9.51 36.61 -0.63
N SER A 419 8.33 36.65 -1.27
CA SER A 419 8.05 37.55 -2.40
C SER A 419 8.85 37.28 -3.69
N GLN A 420 9.58 36.16 -3.81
CA GLN A 420 10.30 35.81 -5.04
C GLN A 420 9.60 34.73 -5.88
N GLY A 421 8.49 34.14 -5.39
CA GLY A 421 7.64 33.20 -6.12
C GLY A 421 6.16 33.37 -5.74
N ASP A 422 5.28 32.58 -6.35
CA ASP A 422 3.84 32.65 -6.06
C ASP A 422 3.51 32.05 -4.68
N VAL A 423 4.29 31.08 -4.24
CA VAL A 423 4.13 30.39 -2.96
C VAL A 423 5.48 29.89 -2.44
N TRP A 424 5.68 29.96 -1.13
CA TRP A 424 6.88 29.49 -0.45
C TRP A 424 6.56 28.95 0.95
N VAL A 425 7.48 28.19 1.54
CA VAL A 425 7.46 27.76 2.95
C VAL A 425 7.85 28.95 3.83
N SER A 426 6.88 29.51 4.55
CA SER A 426 7.13 30.63 5.47
C SER A 426 7.58 30.18 6.86
N ASN A 427 7.21 28.97 7.28
CA ASN A 427 7.77 28.35 8.49
C ASN A 427 7.91 26.82 8.31
N PRO A 428 9.12 26.32 8.03
CA PRO A 428 9.33 24.90 7.77
C PRO A 428 9.05 24.03 8.99
N ASN A 429 9.35 24.48 10.21
CA ASN A 429 9.19 23.68 11.42
C ASN A 429 7.74 23.37 11.78
N THR A 430 6.84 24.28 11.41
CA THR A 430 5.40 24.16 11.70
C THR A 430 4.56 23.88 10.45
N GLY A 431 5.21 23.80 9.29
CA GLY A 431 4.59 23.48 8.01
C GLY A 431 3.75 24.62 7.43
N HIS A 432 4.07 25.87 7.73
CA HIS A 432 3.36 27.01 7.12
C HIS A 432 3.91 27.35 5.75
N ILE A 433 3.00 27.50 4.80
CA ILE A 433 3.26 28.07 3.48
C ILE A 433 2.53 29.42 3.34
N THR A 434 3.08 30.30 2.52
CA THR A 434 2.51 31.63 2.26
C THR A 434 2.48 31.90 0.77
N PHE A 435 1.34 32.41 0.31
CA PHE A 435 1.16 32.87 -1.07
C PHE A 435 1.49 34.36 -1.22
N SER A 436 2.05 34.75 -2.36
CA SER A 436 2.33 36.15 -2.70
C SER A 436 1.06 36.98 -2.93
N SER A 437 0.00 36.32 -3.41
CA SER A 437 -1.31 36.88 -3.71
C SER A 437 -2.40 35.89 -3.38
N GLU A 438 -3.64 36.34 -3.31
CA GLU A 438 -4.78 35.46 -3.10
C GLU A 438 -4.79 34.34 -4.14
N PRO A 439 -4.88 33.07 -3.72
CA PRO A 439 -4.97 31.93 -4.63
C PRO A 439 -6.31 32.00 -5.37
N THR A 440 -6.32 32.77 -6.45
CA THR A 440 -7.47 33.04 -7.32
C THR A 440 -7.27 32.27 -8.62
N GLY A 441 -8.32 31.57 -9.08
CA GLY A 441 -8.20 30.74 -10.28
C GLY A 441 -9.36 29.81 -10.58
N GLY A 442 -10.16 29.39 -9.60
CA GLY A 442 -11.37 28.60 -9.87
C GLY A 442 -12.38 29.34 -10.77
N PRO A 443 -13.22 28.64 -11.53
CA PRO A 443 -14.26 29.27 -12.34
C PRO A 443 -15.05 30.30 -11.50
N LYS A 444 -15.33 31.48 -12.08
CA LYS A 444 -16.07 32.57 -11.43
C LYS A 444 -17.54 32.19 -11.24
N VAL A 445 -17.78 31.31 -10.29
CA VAL A 445 -19.08 31.07 -9.68
C VAL A 445 -18.77 30.82 -8.20
N HIS A 446 -19.77 30.88 -7.35
CA HIS A 446 -19.70 30.74 -5.90
C HIS A 446 -19.21 29.36 -5.39
N THR A 447 -18.23 28.74 -6.04
CA THR A 447 -17.68 27.42 -5.78
C THR A 447 -16.26 27.56 -5.20
N PRO A 448 -16.00 27.12 -3.95
CA PRO A 448 -14.66 27.14 -3.40
C PRO A 448 -13.78 26.13 -4.16
N GLY A 449 -12.68 26.60 -4.75
CA GLY A 449 -11.62 25.73 -5.26
C GLY A 449 -10.75 25.18 -4.13
N GLN A 450 -9.98 24.13 -4.41
CA GLN A 450 -9.08 23.51 -3.44
C GLN A 450 -7.63 23.68 -3.86
N ILE A 451 -6.76 23.91 -2.88
CA ILE A 451 -5.32 23.92 -3.09
C ILE A 451 -4.82 22.50 -2.82
N GLN A 452 -4.17 21.93 -3.83
CA GLN A 452 -3.39 20.71 -3.69
C GLN A 452 -1.92 21.08 -3.53
N VAL A 453 -1.29 20.56 -2.47
CA VAL A 453 0.13 20.81 -2.18
C VAL A 453 0.89 19.50 -2.19
N GLU A 454 1.92 19.42 -3.01
CA GLU A 454 2.91 18.35 -3.01
C GLU A 454 4.21 18.87 -2.37
N TYR A 455 4.67 18.21 -1.31
CA TYR A 455 5.78 18.68 -0.47
C TYR A 455 6.58 17.54 0.14
N MET A 456 7.86 17.77 0.40
CA MET A 456 8.73 16.80 1.07
C MET A 456 8.84 17.18 2.55
N VAL A 457 8.57 16.22 3.44
CA VAL A 457 8.78 16.35 4.88
C VAL A 457 10.13 15.78 5.35
N ASN A 458 10.90 15.24 4.40
CA ASN A 458 12.19 14.60 4.59
C ASN A 458 12.98 14.70 3.26
N SER A 459 14.27 15.07 3.30
CA SER A 459 15.22 15.04 2.15
C SER A 459 16.16 13.84 2.13
N GLY A 460 16.11 12.99 3.14
CA GLY A 460 16.94 11.81 3.26
C GLY A 460 16.51 10.66 2.35
N THR A 461 17.27 9.58 2.47
CA THR A 461 17.11 8.38 1.65
C THR A 461 15.99 7.51 2.23
N THR A 462 14.97 7.23 1.41
CA THR A 462 13.93 6.26 1.75
C THR A 462 14.37 4.88 1.29
N VAL A 463 14.39 3.92 2.21
CA VAL A 463 14.55 2.49 1.91
C VAL A 463 13.19 1.82 2.05
N LYS A 464 12.73 1.13 1.00
CA LYS A 464 11.44 0.44 0.96
C LYS A 464 11.64 -1.08 0.99
N PHE A 465 11.07 -1.70 2.00
CA PHE A 465 10.98 -3.14 2.20
C PHE A 465 9.58 -3.58 1.78
N ILE A 466 9.48 -4.53 0.86
CA ILE A 466 8.21 -5.00 0.31
C ILE A 466 8.09 -6.49 0.59
N ALA A 467 6.96 -6.94 1.14
CA ALA A 467 6.56 -8.33 1.07
C ALA A 467 5.25 -8.46 0.30
N ASP A 468 5.13 -9.55 -0.45
CA ASP A 468 3.94 -9.87 -1.21
C ASP A 468 3.39 -11.22 -0.78
N PHE A 469 2.10 -11.23 -0.46
CA PHE A 469 1.31 -12.38 -0.10
C PHE A 469 0.45 -12.70 -1.32
N PRO A 470 0.87 -13.65 -2.17
CA PRO A 470 0.14 -13.93 -3.39
C PRO A 470 -1.26 -14.50 -3.09
N LYS A 471 -2.05 -14.64 -4.14
CA LYS A 471 -3.31 -15.38 -4.07
C LYS A 471 -3.05 -16.79 -3.54
N GLY A 472 -3.95 -17.27 -2.69
CA GLY A 472 -3.81 -18.55 -1.99
C GLY A 472 -2.88 -18.49 -0.77
N THR A 473 -2.32 -17.33 -0.40
CA THR A 473 -1.52 -17.18 0.81
C THR A 473 -2.17 -16.19 1.78
N PRO A 474 -2.47 -16.55 3.04
CA PRO A 474 -2.29 -17.87 3.66
C PRO A 474 -3.15 -18.94 2.98
N ALA A 475 -2.66 -20.19 2.98
CA ALA A 475 -3.36 -21.31 2.37
C ALA A 475 -4.73 -21.54 3.04
N PRO A 476 -5.78 -21.94 2.29
CA PRO A 476 -7.02 -22.39 2.90
C PRO A 476 -6.74 -23.47 3.94
N SER A 477 -7.41 -23.38 5.08
CA SER A 477 -7.24 -24.35 6.17
C SER A 477 -8.58 -24.93 6.57
N ILE A 478 -8.57 -26.18 7.02
CA ILE A 478 -9.76 -26.84 7.54
C ILE A 478 -9.88 -26.50 9.03
N GLU A 479 -10.91 -25.73 9.39
CA GLU A 479 -11.20 -25.37 10.78
C GLU A 479 -12.43 -26.13 11.28
N LYS A 480 -12.42 -26.46 12.58
CA LYS A 480 -13.58 -27.05 13.26
C LYS A 480 -14.46 -25.94 13.81
N THR A 481 -15.77 -26.11 13.71
CA THR A 481 -16.75 -25.21 14.31
C THR A 481 -17.89 -26.02 14.93
N LYS A 482 -18.70 -25.33 15.73
CA LYS A 482 -19.84 -25.88 16.46
C LYS A 482 -21.06 -25.01 16.26
N LYS A 483 -22.17 -25.61 15.83
CA LYS A 483 -23.50 -24.99 15.81
C LYS A 483 -24.37 -25.64 16.88
N VAL A 484 -25.06 -24.83 17.68
CA VAL A 484 -26.07 -25.31 18.64
C VAL A 484 -27.38 -24.62 18.32
N VAL A 485 -28.44 -25.39 18.12
CA VAL A 485 -29.78 -24.87 17.78
C VAL A 485 -30.82 -25.60 18.62
N THR A 486 -31.75 -24.84 19.22
CA THR A 486 -32.99 -25.39 19.76
C THR A 486 -34.03 -25.47 18.64
N VAL A 487 -34.56 -26.66 18.40
CA VAL A 487 -35.47 -26.94 17.29
C VAL A 487 -36.82 -26.27 17.53
N GLY A 488 -37.20 -25.36 16.63
CA GLY A 488 -38.50 -24.68 16.65
C GLY A 488 -39.67 -25.55 16.15
N ALA A 489 -40.89 -25.03 16.27
CA ALA A 489 -42.07 -25.69 15.71
C ALA A 489 -41.96 -25.78 14.17
N GLY A 490 -42.12 -27.00 13.63
CA GLY A 490 -42.04 -27.26 12.18
C GLY A 490 -40.63 -27.24 11.58
N GLN A 491 -39.58 -27.06 12.38
CA GLN A 491 -38.21 -27.06 11.91
C GLN A 491 -37.70 -28.50 11.72
N THR A 492 -37.35 -28.85 10.49
CA THR A 492 -36.84 -30.20 10.14
C THR A 492 -35.35 -30.20 9.77
N SER A 493 -34.76 -29.03 9.56
CA SER A 493 -33.38 -28.88 9.10
C SER A 493 -32.64 -27.77 9.84
N ILE A 494 -31.33 -27.93 9.96
CA ILE A 494 -30.43 -26.99 10.64
C ILE A 494 -29.53 -26.35 9.59
N ILE A 495 -29.59 -25.02 9.49
CA ILE A 495 -28.73 -24.23 8.61
C ILE A 495 -27.42 -23.94 9.35
N LEU A 496 -26.31 -24.23 8.68
CA LEU A 496 -24.95 -23.99 9.16
C LEU A 496 -24.45 -22.63 8.71
N ASP A 497 -23.66 -21.98 9.56
CA ASP A 497 -23.06 -20.67 9.24
C ASP A 497 -21.93 -20.79 8.21
N ALA A 498 -21.29 -21.96 8.13
CA ALA A 498 -20.25 -22.31 7.16
C ALA A 498 -20.54 -23.69 6.56
N ALA A 499 -20.30 -23.84 5.25
CA ALA A 499 -20.49 -25.11 4.55
C ALA A 499 -19.50 -26.17 5.03
N ILE A 500 -19.95 -27.42 5.12
CA ILE A 500 -19.10 -28.56 5.49
C ILE A 500 -17.98 -28.74 4.45
N ALA A 501 -16.75 -28.89 4.93
CA ALA A 501 -15.57 -29.15 4.12
C ALA A 501 -15.71 -30.44 3.30
N LYS A 502 -15.02 -30.50 2.17
CA LYS A 502 -14.96 -31.72 1.34
C LYS A 502 -13.55 -32.30 1.36
N GLU A 503 -13.46 -33.62 1.28
CA GLU A 503 -12.23 -34.34 1.01
C GLU A 503 -11.83 -34.19 -0.48
N GLU A 504 -10.62 -34.63 -0.83
CA GLU A 504 -10.10 -34.56 -2.21
C GLU A 504 -10.99 -35.30 -3.23
N ASN A 505 -11.69 -36.33 -2.79
CA ASN A 505 -12.65 -37.09 -3.60
C ASN A 505 -14.00 -36.36 -3.81
N GLY A 506 -14.19 -35.17 -3.23
CA GLY A 506 -15.42 -34.38 -3.30
C GLY A 506 -16.52 -34.77 -2.31
N ALA A 507 -16.31 -35.80 -1.48
CA ALA A 507 -17.22 -36.18 -0.40
C ALA A 507 -17.12 -35.20 0.78
N PHE A 508 -18.21 -35.01 1.52
CA PHE A 508 -18.18 -34.16 2.73
C PHE A 508 -17.41 -34.85 3.86
N VAL A 509 -16.58 -34.08 4.56
CA VAL A 509 -15.97 -34.50 5.82
C VAL A 509 -17.10 -34.70 6.84
N ALA A 510 -17.26 -35.93 7.34
CA ALA A 510 -18.40 -36.31 8.16
C ALA A 510 -18.54 -35.39 9.40
N PRO A 511 -19.69 -34.70 9.58
CA PRO A 511 -19.97 -33.95 10.79
C PRO A 511 -20.39 -34.90 11.92
N GLU A 512 -20.13 -34.49 13.16
CA GLU A 512 -20.71 -35.11 14.34
C GLU A 512 -22.02 -34.38 14.68
N VAL A 513 -23.14 -35.09 14.58
CA VAL A 513 -24.48 -34.55 14.84
C VAL A 513 -25.01 -35.16 16.13
N ILE A 514 -25.26 -34.33 17.13
CA ILE A 514 -25.70 -34.74 18.46
C ILE A 514 -27.08 -34.13 18.73
N VAL A 515 -28.05 -34.96 19.09
CA VAL A 515 -29.41 -34.54 19.47
C VAL A 515 -29.60 -34.78 20.97
N ASN A 516 -29.97 -33.74 21.70
CA ASN A 516 -30.41 -33.85 23.09
C ASN A 516 -31.91 -33.62 23.18
N HIS A 517 -32.64 -34.67 23.60
CA HIS A 517 -34.06 -34.62 23.84
C HIS A 517 -34.32 -34.86 25.34
N SER A 518 -34.86 -33.85 26.02
CA SER A 518 -35.27 -33.96 27.44
C SER A 518 -34.19 -34.55 28.36
N GLY A 519 -32.92 -34.21 28.14
CA GLY A 519 -31.77 -34.67 28.94
C GLY A 519 -31.10 -35.96 28.43
N THR A 520 -31.69 -36.66 27.45
CA THR A 520 -31.07 -37.82 26.80
C THR A 520 -30.29 -37.37 25.57
N THR A 521 -29.01 -37.69 25.48
CA THR A 521 -28.12 -37.29 24.37
C THR A 521 -27.84 -38.49 23.47
N LYS A 522 -28.02 -38.32 22.15
CA LYS A 522 -27.66 -39.31 21.12
C LYS A 522 -26.79 -38.65 20.05
N THR A 523 -25.67 -39.28 19.72
CA THR A 523 -24.90 -38.97 18.50
C THR A 523 -25.49 -39.76 17.34
N LEU A 524 -25.78 -39.09 16.24
CA LEU A 524 -26.35 -39.69 15.04
C LEU A 524 -25.26 -40.26 14.14
N GLU A 525 -25.51 -41.43 13.57
CA GLU A 525 -24.67 -42.03 12.55
C GLU A 525 -24.86 -41.34 11.18
N SER A 526 -23.92 -41.52 10.26
CA SER A 526 -23.94 -40.85 8.93
C SER A 526 -25.16 -41.16 8.06
N ASN A 527 -25.85 -42.28 8.31
CA ASN A 527 -27.10 -42.66 7.64
C ASN A 527 -28.37 -42.09 8.32
N GLU A 528 -28.22 -41.45 9.48
CA GLU A 528 -29.32 -40.87 10.27
C GLU A 528 -29.54 -39.37 10.02
N TYR A 529 -28.79 -38.79 9.07
CA TYR A 529 -28.97 -37.42 8.60
C TYR A 529 -28.58 -37.30 7.12
N THR A 530 -28.98 -36.21 6.49
CA THR A 530 -28.56 -35.85 5.14
C THR A 530 -27.90 -34.47 5.13
N ILE A 531 -26.94 -34.29 4.22
CA ILE A 531 -26.25 -33.01 3.98
C ILE A 531 -26.72 -32.49 2.62
N SER A 532 -27.12 -31.22 2.55
CA SER A 532 -27.46 -30.56 1.29
C SER A 532 -26.29 -30.51 0.32
N LEU A 533 -26.57 -30.41 -0.99
CA LEU A 533 -25.56 -30.34 -2.05
C LEU A 533 -24.52 -29.22 -1.86
N ASP A 534 -24.92 -28.08 -1.30
CA ASP A 534 -24.06 -26.94 -0.99
C ASP A 534 -23.31 -27.06 0.36
N GLY A 535 -23.56 -28.14 1.12
CA GLY A 535 -22.96 -28.39 2.43
C GLY A 535 -23.44 -27.47 3.56
N LYS A 536 -24.47 -26.64 3.35
CA LYS A 536 -24.92 -25.65 4.34
C LYS A 536 -26.10 -26.09 5.20
N THR A 537 -26.73 -27.21 4.90
CA THR A 537 -27.91 -27.69 5.63
C THR A 537 -27.69 -29.13 6.05
N ILE A 538 -27.96 -29.43 7.32
CA ILE A 538 -28.10 -30.80 7.82
C ILE A 538 -29.57 -31.05 8.12
N THR A 539 -30.10 -32.15 7.61
CA THR A 539 -31.45 -32.62 7.88
C THR A 539 -31.36 -33.96 8.61
N PRO A 540 -31.41 -33.97 9.96
CA PRO A 540 -31.53 -35.20 10.73
C PRO A 540 -32.84 -35.92 10.41
N ASN A 541 -32.82 -37.25 10.39
CA ASN A 541 -33.99 -38.05 10.05
C ASN A 541 -35.12 -37.96 11.10
N SER A 542 -34.81 -37.59 12.34
CA SER A 542 -35.76 -37.45 13.44
C SER A 542 -35.31 -36.36 14.42
N ILE A 543 -36.04 -35.25 14.45
CA ILE A 543 -35.94 -34.19 15.46
C ILE A 543 -37.35 -33.72 15.85
N SER A 544 -37.52 -33.32 17.11
CA SER A 544 -38.76 -32.81 17.67
C SER A 544 -38.59 -31.37 18.15
N THR A 545 -39.69 -30.62 18.20
CA THR A 545 -39.70 -29.27 18.78
C THR A 545 -39.23 -29.32 20.23
N GLY A 546 -38.26 -28.46 20.57
CA GLY A 546 -37.61 -28.42 21.88
C GLY A 546 -36.29 -29.19 21.96
N ASP A 547 -35.93 -30.00 20.96
CA ASP A 547 -34.63 -30.67 20.91
C ASP A 547 -33.49 -29.66 20.83
N ILE A 548 -32.36 -29.97 21.45
CA ILE A 548 -31.11 -29.23 21.27
C ILE A 548 -30.21 -30.04 20.35
N VAL A 549 -30.02 -29.54 19.13
CA VAL A 549 -29.14 -30.15 18.13
C VAL A 549 -27.79 -29.43 18.18
N THR A 550 -26.73 -30.20 18.42
CA THR A 550 -25.34 -29.75 18.32
C THR A 550 -24.69 -30.39 17.10
N ILE A 551 -24.14 -29.58 16.22
CA ILE A 551 -23.41 -30.03 15.03
C ILE A 551 -21.97 -29.57 15.17
N ASN A 552 -21.04 -30.51 15.28
CA ASN A 552 -19.61 -30.24 15.19
C ASN A 552 -19.16 -30.61 13.78
N HIS A 553 -18.73 -29.64 12.98
CA HIS A 553 -18.30 -29.89 11.61
C HIS A 553 -17.02 -29.14 11.27
N SER A 554 -16.35 -29.60 10.22
CA SER A 554 -15.18 -28.93 9.68
C SER A 554 -15.58 -28.11 8.46
N TYR A 555 -14.99 -26.93 8.26
CA TYR A 555 -15.24 -26.06 7.12
C TYR A 555 -13.92 -25.56 6.52
N GLU A 556 -13.90 -25.31 5.21
CA GLU A 556 -12.74 -24.70 4.54
C GLU A 556 -12.73 -23.19 4.79
N LYS A 557 -11.79 -22.72 5.59
CA LYS A 557 -11.55 -21.30 5.80
C LYS A 557 -10.68 -20.75 4.69
N THR A 558 -11.33 -20.06 3.75
CA THR A 558 -10.69 -19.42 2.59
C THR A 558 -10.45 -17.93 2.79
N THR A 559 -11.00 -17.36 3.86
CA THR A 559 -10.95 -15.94 4.19
C THR A 559 -10.28 -15.76 5.55
N HIS A 560 -9.31 -14.84 5.60
CA HIS A 560 -8.46 -14.59 6.74
C HIS A 560 -8.50 -13.10 7.08
N ASP A 561 -8.83 -12.79 8.35
CA ASP A 561 -8.82 -11.42 8.84
C ASP A 561 -7.42 -11.06 9.33
N VAL A 562 -6.76 -10.14 8.64
CA VAL A 562 -5.42 -9.69 8.98
C VAL A 562 -5.48 -8.49 9.93
N TYR A 563 -5.40 -8.76 11.23
CA TYR A 563 -5.47 -7.72 12.27
C TYR A 563 -4.17 -6.94 12.43
N GLN A 564 -3.05 -7.53 12.04
CA GLN A 564 -1.72 -6.96 12.22
C GLN A 564 -0.71 -7.54 11.24
N VAL A 565 0.33 -6.76 11.00
CA VAL A 565 1.57 -7.20 10.38
C VAL A 565 2.73 -6.99 11.35
N ALA A 566 3.71 -7.87 11.37
CA ALA A 566 4.98 -7.64 12.06
C ALA A 566 6.15 -8.02 11.15
N MET A 567 7.32 -7.46 11.42
CA MET A 567 8.56 -7.78 10.73
C MET A 567 9.51 -8.48 11.71
N PHE A 568 10.17 -9.52 11.24
CA PHE A 568 10.99 -10.42 12.05
C PHE A 568 12.36 -10.55 11.41
N ASP A 569 13.38 -10.74 12.24
CA ASP A 569 14.54 -11.50 11.78
C ASP A 569 14.21 -13.01 11.88
N GLU A 570 14.44 -13.77 10.81
CA GLU A 570 14.02 -15.19 10.74
C GLU A 570 14.81 -16.15 11.63
N LYS A 571 15.39 -15.67 12.73
CA LYS A 571 15.96 -16.57 13.75
C LYS A 571 14.82 -17.25 14.52
N VAL A 572 15.04 -18.50 14.92
CA VAL A 572 14.27 -19.10 16.03
C VAL A 572 14.50 -18.20 17.25
N ASP A 573 13.41 -17.67 17.84
CA ASP A 573 13.41 -16.62 18.88
C ASP A 573 13.96 -15.25 18.43
N GLY A 574 13.76 -14.92 17.15
CA GLY A 574 14.17 -13.65 16.55
C GLY A 574 13.56 -12.38 17.19
N LYS A 575 14.23 -11.24 17.00
CA LYS A 575 13.69 -9.94 17.35
C LYS A 575 12.56 -9.61 16.37
N MET A 576 11.35 -9.50 16.90
CA MET A 576 10.18 -8.99 16.19
C MET A 576 10.03 -7.48 16.44
N PHE A 577 9.55 -6.73 15.45
CA PHE A 577 8.81 -5.51 15.77
C PHE A 577 7.44 -5.50 15.10
N ASN A 578 6.46 -5.08 15.88
CA ASN A 578 5.08 -5.00 15.50
C ASN A 578 4.81 -3.74 14.67
N ILE A 579 4.13 -3.91 13.55
CA ILE A 579 3.59 -2.83 12.75
C ILE A 579 2.11 -2.67 13.12
N SER A 580 1.85 -1.84 14.12
CA SER A 580 0.52 -1.66 14.69
C SER A 580 -0.39 -0.79 13.81
N GLY A 581 -1.70 -1.03 13.89
CA GLY A 581 -2.74 -0.13 13.34
C GLY A 581 -2.95 -0.15 11.82
N ILE A 582 -2.30 -1.05 11.07
CA ILE A 582 -2.55 -1.21 9.62
C ILE A 582 -3.80 -2.09 9.35
N GLY A 583 -4.16 -3.00 10.27
CA GLY A 583 -5.37 -3.84 10.19
C GLY A 583 -6.62 -3.25 10.86
N PRO A 584 -7.74 -4.00 10.97
CA PRO A 584 -7.95 -5.28 10.32
C PRO A 584 -8.26 -5.13 8.83
N VAL A 585 -7.83 -6.11 8.03
CA VAL A 585 -8.13 -6.22 6.61
C VAL A 585 -8.50 -7.67 6.31
N THR A 586 -9.65 -7.90 5.67
CA THR A 586 -10.08 -9.24 5.29
C THR A 586 -9.51 -9.60 3.93
N LYS A 587 -8.77 -10.71 3.85
CA LYS A 587 -8.18 -11.25 2.63
C LYS A 587 -8.78 -12.62 2.33
N ASP A 588 -9.15 -12.87 1.08
CA ASP A 588 -9.62 -14.17 0.61
C ASP A 588 -8.54 -14.91 -0.22
N LYS A 589 -8.83 -16.16 -0.60
CA LYS A 589 -7.91 -17.00 -1.37
C LYS A 589 -7.62 -16.45 -2.79
N ASN A 590 -8.51 -15.67 -3.39
CA ASN A 590 -8.38 -15.14 -4.74
C ASN A 590 -7.77 -13.73 -4.78
N THR A 591 -7.50 -13.11 -3.64
CA THR A 591 -6.86 -11.80 -3.55
C THR A 591 -5.41 -11.94 -3.09
N GLY A 592 -4.52 -11.13 -3.65
CA GLY A 592 -3.16 -10.94 -3.16
C GLY A 592 -3.09 -9.74 -2.21
N MET A 593 -2.07 -9.69 -1.37
CA MET A 593 -1.83 -8.59 -0.44
C MET A 593 -0.36 -8.20 -0.47
N ARG A 594 -0.07 -6.93 -0.72
CA ARG A 594 1.28 -6.38 -0.69
C ARG A 594 1.44 -5.45 0.49
N ILE A 595 2.53 -5.61 1.23
CA ILE A 595 2.89 -4.76 2.36
C ILE A 595 4.22 -4.08 2.04
N THR A 596 4.22 -2.75 2.05
CA THR A 596 5.41 -1.93 1.90
C THR A 596 5.67 -1.24 3.23
N TRP A 597 6.82 -1.49 3.84
CA TRP A 597 7.36 -0.65 4.89
C TRP A 597 8.48 0.20 4.31
N SER A 598 8.49 1.49 4.61
CA SER A 598 9.54 2.38 4.19
C SER A 598 10.10 3.14 5.38
N VAL A 599 11.42 3.28 5.40
CA VAL A 599 12.14 4.07 6.39
C VAL A 599 12.83 5.18 5.66
N THR A 600 12.59 6.41 6.08
CA THR A 600 13.35 7.54 5.56
C THR A 600 14.29 8.06 6.63
N PHE A 601 15.58 8.02 6.29
CA PHE A 601 16.68 8.41 7.17
C PHE A 601 16.85 9.92 7.26
#